data_AF-A0A101RR44-F1
#
_entry.id   AF-A0A101RR44-F1
#
_cell.length_a   1.000
_cell.length_b   1.000
_cell.length_c   1.000
_cell.angle_alpha   90.00
_cell.angle_beta   90.00
_cell.angle_gamma   90.00
#
_symmetry.space_group_name_H-M   'P 1'
#
loop_
_entity.id
_entity.type
_entity.pdbx_description
1 polymer ?
#
loop_
_entity_poly.entity_id
_entity_poly.type
_entity_poly.pdbx_seq_one_letter_code
_entity_poly.pdbx_strand_id
1 'polypeptide(L)'
;MPFVPFAPSPSSPPFSPSPLAAHPPGTDTPPTCEVPHFAPVRVRGGRYQLRQLVRHRRRAVAVGLVVTAAALVAAGPRDADGARGHPVVAPVREHRAVTTVSAPVRIADAATVRLLRPGDRVDVIAAEETATGGGDAQVIARGARVSKVPEALEGAGDSGALVVLSVPRSTAARLVGASSTARLAVTLC
;
A
#
# COMPACT_ATOMS: atom_id res chain seq x y z
N MET A 1 17.28 -71.36 20.37
CA MET A 1 18.75 -71.30 20.17
C MET A 1 19.15 -72.54 19.38
N PRO A 2 20.14 -72.54 18.47
CA PRO A 2 21.24 -71.59 18.22
C PRO A 2 21.28 -71.10 16.74
N PHE A 3 21.91 -70.02 16.27
CA PHE A 3 23.15 -69.28 16.56
C PHE A 3 24.45 -70.02 16.24
N VAL A 4 24.95 -69.93 15.00
CA VAL A 4 26.39 -69.99 14.63
C VAL A 4 26.57 -69.80 13.11
N PRO A 5 27.73 -69.36 12.59
CA PRO A 5 28.44 -68.12 12.90
C PRO A 5 28.86 -67.35 11.62
N PHE A 6 29.06 -66.05 11.74
CA PHE A 6 29.88 -65.29 10.79
C PHE A 6 31.34 -65.37 11.25
N ALA A 7 32.26 -65.75 10.36
CA ALA A 7 33.68 -65.47 10.50
C ALA A 7 34.33 -65.29 9.12
N PRO A 8 35.37 -64.44 9.01
CA PRO A 8 35.64 -63.65 7.80
C PRO A 8 36.96 -63.98 7.10
N SER A 9 37.19 -63.26 6.00
CA SER A 9 38.50 -62.91 5.37
C SER A 9 38.91 -63.80 4.18
N PRO A 10 39.67 -63.29 3.17
CA PRO A 10 40.57 -62.14 3.25
C PRO A 10 40.48 -61.07 2.15
N SER A 11 40.86 -59.87 2.62
CA SER A 11 41.43 -58.70 1.94
C SER A 11 42.04 -58.94 0.55
N SER A 12 41.54 -58.18 -0.43
CA SER A 12 42.24 -57.88 -1.69
C SER A 12 42.77 -56.43 -1.67
N PRO A 13 43.95 -56.17 -2.25
CA PRO A 13 44.74 -54.94 -2.04
C PRO A 13 44.13 -53.69 -2.70
N PRO A 14 44.59 -52.48 -2.30
CA PRO A 14 44.03 -51.22 -2.77
C PRO A 14 44.30 -50.99 -4.26
N PHE A 15 43.25 -50.58 -4.98
CA PHE A 15 43.34 -50.01 -6.31
C PHE A 15 44.12 -48.70 -6.25
N SER A 16 45.24 -48.63 -6.96
CA SER A 16 45.91 -47.37 -7.28
C SER A 16 45.05 -46.57 -8.27
N PRO A 17 44.60 -45.35 -7.96
CA PRO A 17 43.96 -44.50 -8.95
C PRO A 17 45.04 -43.90 -9.86
N SER A 18 44.95 -44.17 -11.16
CA SER A 18 45.67 -43.43 -12.18
C SER A 18 45.30 -41.94 -12.11
N PRO A 19 46.26 -41.01 -12.28
CA PRO A 19 45.97 -39.58 -12.21
C PRO A 19 45.13 -39.17 -13.42
N LEU A 20 43.87 -38.79 -13.17
CA LEU A 20 43.05 -38.09 -14.16
C LEU A 20 43.67 -36.73 -14.44
N ALA A 21 44.07 -36.55 -15.70
CA ALA A 21 44.59 -35.29 -16.23
C ALA A 21 43.59 -34.15 -15.97
N ALA A 22 44.10 -33.06 -15.37
CA ALA A 22 43.35 -31.83 -15.16
C ALA A 22 42.90 -31.25 -16.51
N HIS A 23 41.58 -31.11 -16.70
CA HIS A 23 41.02 -30.32 -17.79
C HIS A 23 41.20 -28.83 -17.49
N PRO A 24 41.60 -27.99 -18.47
CA PRO A 24 41.68 -26.56 -18.26
C PRO A 24 40.27 -25.96 -18.07
N PRO A 25 40.09 -24.95 -17.21
CA PRO A 25 38.81 -24.27 -17.07
C PRO A 25 38.48 -23.53 -18.37
N GLY A 26 37.47 -24.06 -19.07
CA GLY A 26 36.88 -23.46 -20.26
C GLY A 26 36.24 -22.12 -19.93
N THR A 27 36.64 -21.12 -20.69
CA THR A 27 36.09 -19.78 -20.84
C THR A 27 34.62 -19.81 -21.28
N ASP A 28 33.69 -19.93 -20.33
CA ASP A 28 32.24 -19.94 -20.58
C ASP A 28 31.50 -18.75 -19.94
N THR A 29 32.16 -17.59 -19.85
CA THR A 29 31.48 -16.32 -19.57
C THR A 29 31.14 -15.62 -20.88
N PRO A 30 29.85 -15.47 -21.27
CA PRO A 30 29.50 -14.64 -22.40
C PRO A 30 29.97 -13.19 -22.15
N PRO A 31 30.39 -12.46 -23.19
CA PRO A 31 30.86 -11.09 -23.03
C PRO A 31 29.80 -10.22 -22.35
N THR A 32 30.21 -9.41 -21.38
CA THR A 32 29.31 -8.46 -20.72
C THR A 32 28.81 -7.47 -21.76
N CYS A 33 27.52 -7.56 -22.12
CA CYS A 33 26.89 -6.54 -22.95
C CYS A 33 26.95 -5.21 -22.18
N GLU A 34 27.73 -4.24 -22.68
CA GLU A 34 27.68 -2.89 -22.16
C GLU A 34 26.28 -2.31 -22.45
N VAL A 35 25.52 -2.07 -21.39
CA VAL A 35 24.22 -1.41 -21.48
C VAL A 35 24.46 0.04 -21.91
N PRO A 36 23.87 0.51 -23.03
CA PRO A 36 24.00 1.89 -23.46
C PRO A 36 23.63 2.86 -22.34
N HIS A 37 24.40 3.93 -22.16
CA HIS A 37 24.15 4.88 -21.10
C HIS A 37 22.86 5.68 -21.38
N PHE A 38 21.78 5.33 -20.69
CA PHE A 38 20.52 6.05 -20.78
C PHE A 38 20.57 7.28 -19.87
N ALA A 39 20.68 8.48 -20.47
CA ALA A 39 20.51 9.72 -19.75
C ALA A 39 19.10 9.76 -19.12
N PRO A 40 18.97 9.96 -17.79
CA PRO A 40 17.68 9.92 -17.13
C PRO A 40 16.74 11.00 -17.68
N VAL A 41 15.54 10.58 -18.10
CA VAL A 41 14.51 11.46 -18.63
C VAL A 41 14.10 12.46 -17.54
N ARG A 42 14.51 13.73 -17.70
CA ARG A 42 14.14 14.82 -16.80
C ARG A 42 12.68 15.22 -17.07
N VAL A 43 11.74 14.61 -16.37
CA VAL A 43 10.35 15.11 -16.37
C VAL A 43 10.30 16.50 -15.72
N ARG A 44 9.67 17.46 -16.39
CA ARG A 44 9.53 18.85 -15.94
C ARG A 44 8.65 18.90 -14.67
N GLY A 45 9.27 18.91 -13.49
CA GLY A 45 8.63 18.86 -12.17
C GLY A 45 7.92 20.15 -11.70
N GLY A 46 7.39 20.98 -12.60
CA GLY A 46 6.92 22.34 -12.28
C GLY A 46 5.68 22.41 -11.35
N ARG A 47 4.88 21.34 -11.24
CA ARG A 47 3.62 21.37 -10.49
C ARG A 47 3.78 21.19 -8.97
N TYR A 48 4.92 20.67 -8.51
CA TYR A 48 5.18 20.47 -7.07
C TYR A 48 5.54 21.78 -6.36
N GLN A 49 6.22 22.69 -7.05
CA GLN A 49 6.66 23.97 -6.47
C GLN A 49 5.47 24.90 -6.14
N LEU A 50 4.47 24.97 -7.03
CA LEU A 50 3.24 25.75 -6.79
C LEU A 50 2.46 25.24 -5.56
N ARG A 51 2.41 23.92 -5.37
CA ARG A 51 1.76 23.30 -4.20
C ARG A 51 2.48 23.65 -2.89
N GLN A 52 3.81 23.75 -2.92
CA GLN A 52 4.62 24.11 -1.76
C GLN A 52 4.33 25.55 -1.31
N LEU A 53 4.28 26.50 -2.25
CA LEU A 53 4.03 27.92 -1.97
C LEU A 53 2.66 28.17 -1.33
N VAL A 54 1.61 27.51 -1.84
CA VAL A 54 0.25 27.62 -1.27
C VAL A 54 0.22 27.07 0.16
N ARG A 55 1.00 26.03 0.45
CA ARG A 55 1.08 25.42 1.79
C ARG A 55 1.76 26.34 2.80
N HIS A 56 2.78 27.10 2.39
CA HIS A 56 3.43 28.10 3.24
C HIS A 56 2.53 29.29 3.56
N ARG A 57 1.75 29.79 2.58
CA ARG A 57 0.78 30.88 2.82
C ARG A 57 -0.28 30.50 3.85
N ARG A 58 -0.83 29.28 3.77
CA ARG A 58 -1.80 28.77 4.75
C ARG A 58 -1.21 28.66 6.16
N ARG A 59 0.05 28.26 6.29
CA ARG A 59 0.75 28.19 7.58
C ARG A 59 0.95 29.57 8.21
N ALA A 60 1.32 30.58 7.41
CA ALA A 60 1.47 31.95 7.91
C ALA A 60 0.15 32.53 8.44
N VAL A 61 -0.97 32.29 7.73
CA VAL A 61 -2.31 32.72 8.16
C VAL A 61 -2.72 32.03 9.47
N ALA A 62 -2.45 30.73 9.62
CA ALA A 62 -2.78 29.99 10.84
C ALA A 62 -2.00 30.51 12.06
N VAL A 63 -0.70 30.81 11.91
CA VAL A 63 0.11 31.39 13.00
C VAL A 63 -0.42 32.76 13.41
N GLY A 64 -0.78 33.61 12.45
CA GLY A 64 -1.38 34.93 12.74
C GLY A 64 -2.68 34.86 13.55
N LEU A 65 -3.53 33.87 13.26
CA LEU A 65 -4.79 33.65 13.94
C LEU A 65 -4.60 33.12 15.38
N VAL A 66 -3.65 32.19 15.59
CA VAL A 66 -3.32 31.69 16.94
C VAL A 66 -2.77 32.80 17.82
N VAL A 67 -1.93 33.68 17.28
CA VAL A 67 -1.37 34.81 18.03
C VAL A 67 -2.45 35.83 18.41
N THR A 68 -3.43 36.11 17.54
CA THR A 68 -4.55 37.00 17.87
C THR A 68 -5.50 36.39 18.91
N ALA A 69 -5.78 35.08 18.84
CA ALA A 69 -6.58 34.40 19.85
C ALA A 69 -5.92 34.40 21.23
N ALA A 70 -4.60 34.17 21.30
CA ALA A 70 -3.84 34.21 22.56
C ALA A 70 -3.84 35.62 23.19
N ALA A 71 -3.73 36.68 22.37
CA ALA A 71 -3.80 38.06 22.85
C ALA A 71 -5.20 38.42 23.40
N LEU A 72 -6.28 37.97 22.75
CA LEU A 72 -7.65 38.18 23.23
C LEU A 72 -7.93 37.45 24.55
N VAL A 73 -7.40 36.23 24.72
CA VAL A 73 -7.51 35.47 25.99
C VAL A 73 -6.71 36.12 27.12
N ALA A 74 -5.62 36.82 26.82
CA ALA A 74 -4.81 37.52 27.82
C ALA A 74 -5.39 38.88 28.27
N ALA A 75 -6.30 39.48 27.48
CA ALA A 75 -6.84 40.83 27.71
C ALA A 75 -8.32 40.87 28.18
N GLY A 76 -8.99 39.72 28.30
CA GLY A 76 -10.39 39.63 28.76
C GLY A 76 -10.53 39.67 30.30
N PRO A 77 -11.62 40.24 30.84
CA PRO A 77 -11.86 40.30 32.28
C PRO A 77 -12.16 38.89 32.80
N ARG A 78 -11.41 38.46 33.82
CA ARG A 78 -11.67 37.20 34.55
C ARG A 78 -12.81 37.43 35.52
N ASP A 79 -14.02 37.08 35.10
CA ASP A 79 -15.08 36.74 36.05
C ASP A 79 -14.84 35.33 36.59
N ALA A 80 -14.90 35.25 37.91
CA ALA A 80 -14.66 34.04 38.67
C ALA A 80 -15.88 33.11 38.61
N ASP A 81 -15.55 31.83 38.75
CA ASP A 81 -16.37 30.73 39.25
C ASP A 81 -17.24 29.97 38.23
N GLY A 82 -17.19 28.63 38.36
CA GLY A 82 -18.07 27.75 37.61
C GLY A 82 -17.42 26.50 36.99
N ALA A 83 -17.35 25.46 37.80
CA ALA A 83 -17.43 24.05 37.42
C ALA A 83 -16.21 23.36 36.77
N ARG A 84 -15.74 22.34 37.50
CA ARG A 84 -14.88 21.25 37.03
C ARG A 84 -15.52 20.54 35.84
N GLY A 85 -15.19 20.97 34.63
CA GLY A 85 -15.33 20.16 33.42
C GLY A 85 -13.98 19.54 33.10
N HIS A 86 -13.81 18.25 33.37
CA HIS A 86 -12.67 17.47 32.88
C HIS A 86 -12.66 17.59 31.35
N PRO A 87 -11.68 18.26 30.72
CA PRO A 87 -11.61 18.24 29.28
C PRO A 87 -11.23 16.81 28.92
N VAL A 88 -12.21 16.03 28.44
CA VAL A 88 -11.93 14.84 27.66
C VAL A 88 -11.17 15.37 26.46
N VAL A 89 -9.84 15.34 26.55
CA VAL A 89 -8.94 15.57 25.45
C VAL A 89 -9.33 14.51 24.43
N ALA A 90 -10.18 14.89 23.48
CA ALA A 90 -10.43 14.08 22.30
C ALA A 90 -9.04 13.75 21.76
N PRO A 91 -8.69 12.46 21.60
CA PRO A 91 -7.37 12.11 21.14
C PRO A 91 -7.23 12.78 19.77
N VAL A 92 -6.39 13.81 19.71
CA VAL A 92 -5.86 14.33 18.47
C VAL A 92 -5.21 13.11 17.86
N ARG A 93 -5.92 12.46 16.93
CA ARG A 93 -5.37 11.37 16.15
C ARG A 93 -4.32 12.05 15.30
N GLU A 94 -3.12 12.16 15.87
CA GLU A 94 -1.90 12.35 15.12
C GLU A 94 -2.00 11.30 14.03
N HIS A 95 -2.24 11.76 12.81
CA HIS A 95 -2.23 10.91 11.64
C HIS A 95 -0.76 10.52 11.49
N ARG A 96 -0.34 9.53 12.30
CA ARG A 96 0.94 8.86 12.15
C ARG A 96 1.04 8.59 10.68
N ALA A 97 2.06 9.17 10.04
CA ALA A 97 2.20 9.10 8.60
C ALA A 97 2.44 7.62 8.23
N VAL A 98 1.35 6.89 8.03
CA VAL A 98 1.39 5.47 7.68
C VAL A 98 1.91 5.40 6.26
N THR A 99 2.90 4.54 6.03
CA THR A 99 3.41 4.29 4.68
C THR A 99 2.30 3.68 3.84
N THR A 100 1.84 4.42 2.82
CA THR A 100 0.80 3.97 1.91
C THR A 100 1.39 3.31 0.67
N VAL A 101 0.67 2.34 0.12
CA VAL A 101 0.95 1.69 -1.17
C VAL A 101 -0.15 2.04 -2.18
N SER A 102 0.17 1.93 -3.46
CA SER A 102 -0.82 2.00 -4.54
C SER A 102 -1.40 0.61 -4.79
N ALA A 103 -2.69 0.44 -4.55
CA ALA A 103 -3.42 -0.80 -4.73
C ALA A 103 -4.43 -0.65 -5.88
N PRO A 104 -4.25 -1.33 -7.02
CA PRO A 104 -5.29 -1.48 -8.03
C PRO A 104 -6.43 -2.34 -7.48
N VAL A 105 -7.66 -1.85 -7.56
CA VAL A 105 -8.86 -2.51 -7.04
C VAL A 105 -9.96 -2.45 -8.11
N ARG A 106 -10.67 -3.56 -8.30
CA ARG A 106 -11.84 -3.64 -9.20
C ARG A 106 -13.10 -3.35 -8.39
N ILE A 107 -13.83 -2.32 -8.78
CA ILE A 107 -15.09 -1.89 -8.18
C ILE A 107 -16.21 -2.31 -9.10
N ALA A 108 -17.20 -3.04 -8.58
CA ALA A 108 -18.29 -3.63 -9.35
C ALA A 108 -19.12 -2.57 -10.10
N ASP A 109 -19.30 -1.39 -9.51
CA ASP A 109 -20.02 -0.29 -10.15
C ASP A 109 -19.09 0.62 -10.97
N ALA A 110 -19.07 0.37 -12.28
CA ALA A 110 -18.30 1.17 -13.23
C ALA A 110 -18.85 2.59 -13.41
N ALA A 111 -20.16 2.81 -13.25
CA ALA A 111 -20.76 4.13 -13.39
C ALA A 111 -20.31 5.05 -12.26
N THR A 112 -20.28 4.54 -11.03
CA THR A 112 -19.72 5.28 -9.88
C THR A 112 -18.24 5.59 -10.08
N VAL A 113 -17.43 4.66 -10.59
CA VAL A 113 -15.99 4.90 -10.85
C VAL A 113 -15.76 6.03 -11.86
N ARG A 114 -16.63 6.18 -12.87
CA ARG A 114 -16.52 7.26 -13.87
C ARG A 114 -16.70 8.66 -13.27
N LEU A 115 -17.28 8.78 -12.08
CA LEU A 115 -17.44 10.04 -11.36
C LEU A 115 -16.18 10.41 -10.56
N LEU A 116 -15.34 9.43 -10.23
CA LEU A 116 -14.18 9.63 -9.36
C LEU A 116 -13.07 10.40 -10.07
N ARG A 117 -12.40 11.25 -9.31
CA ARG A 117 -11.21 11.99 -9.73
C ARG A 117 -10.01 11.61 -8.85
N PRO A 118 -8.79 11.62 -9.41
CA PRO A 118 -7.58 11.54 -8.60
C PRO A 118 -7.57 12.64 -7.52
N GLY A 119 -7.46 12.22 -6.26
CA GLY A 119 -7.54 13.09 -5.08
C GLY A 119 -8.79 12.87 -4.23
N ASP A 120 -9.83 12.23 -4.77
CA ASP A 120 -11.05 11.92 -4.04
C ASP A 120 -10.78 10.98 -2.86
N ARG A 121 -11.63 11.07 -1.84
CA ARG A 121 -11.64 10.15 -0.71
C ARG A 121 -12.86 9.25 -0.82
N VAL A 122 -12.63 7.96 -0.66
CA VAL A 122 -13.68 6.95 -0.74
C VAL A 122 -13.61 6.00 0.45
N ASP A 123 -14.78 5.54 0.87
CA ASP A 123 -14.91 4.34 1.67
C ASP A 123 -15.12 3.16 0.71
N VAL A 124 -14.45 2.04 0.99
CA VAL A 124 -14.57 0.81 0.19
C VAL A 124 -15.35 -0.21 0.99
N ILE A 125 -16.40 -0.73 0.38
CA ILE A 125 -17.36 -1.65 0.99
C ILE A 125 -17.29 -2.96 0.21
N ALA A 126 -17.13 -4.07 0.91
CA ALA A 126 -17.27 -5.41 0.35
C ALA A 126 -18.68 -5.91 0.66
N ALA A 127 -19.42 -6.30 -0.37
CA ALA A 127 -20.69 -7.00 -0.23
C ALA A 127 -20.48 -8.45 -0.67
N GLU A 128 -20.63 -9.38 0.27
CA GLU A 128 -20.59 -10.81 -0.06
C GLU A 128 -21.81 -11.19 -0.91
N GLU A 129 -21.63 -12.00 -1.93
CA GLU A 129 -22.73 -12.46 -2.77
C GLU A 129 -23.13 -13.87 -2.36
N THR A 130 -24.17 -13.99 -1.54
CA THR A 130 -24.76 -15.27 -1.15
C THR A 130 -25.89 -15.65 -2.11
N ALA A 131 -26.02 -16.94 -2.43
CA ALA A 131 -27.02 -17.47 -3.36
C ALA A 131 -28.48 -17.08 -3.03
N THR A 132 -28.77 -16.76 -1.76
CA THR A 132 -30.11 -16.38 -1.28
C THR A 132 -30.35 -14.87 -1.26
N GLY A 133 -29.40 -14.05 -1.73
CA GLY A 133 -29.51 -12.59 -1.78
C GLY A 133 -29.60 -11.97 -0.38
N GLY A 134 -28.45 -11.70 0.24
CA GLY A 134 -28.39 -11.11 1.58
C GLY A 134 -27.03 -11.23 2.26
N GLY A 135 -25.94 -11.14 1.50
CA GLY A 135 -24.61 -11.22 2.10
C GLY A 135 -24.27 -9.97 2.91
N ASP A 136 -23.42 -10.16 3.91
CA ASP A 136 -23.00 -9.07 4.80
C ASP A 136 -22.20 -8.02 4.03
N ALA A 137 -22.39 -6.76 4.42
CA ALA A 137 -21.72 -5.61 3.83
C ALA A 137 -20.72 -5.05 4.84
N GLN A 138 -19.43 -5.20 4.56
CA GLN A 138 -18.36 -4.76 5.44
C GLN A 138 -17.56 -3.61 4.83
N VAL A 139 -17.37 -2.53 5.60
CA VAL A 139 -16.43 -1.45 5.24
C VAL A 139 -14.99 -1.94 5.46
N ILE A 140 -14.26 -2.13 4.36
CA ILE A 140 -12.88 -2.64 4.38
C ILE A 140 -11.87 -1.50 4.58
N ALA A 141 -12.14 -0.35 3.95
CA ALA A 141 -11.27 0.82 4.01
C ALA A 141 -12.11 2.08 4.21
N ARG A 142 -11.63 2.98 5.08
CA ARG A 142 -12.24 4.30 5.28
C ARG A 142 -11.32 5.42 4.78
N GLY A 143 -11.86 6.38 4.03
CA GLY A 143 -11.18 7.57 3.54
C GLY A 143 -9.95 7.28 2.66
N ALA A 144 -9.96 6.15 1.95
CA ALA A 144 -8.92 5.77 1.00
C ALA A 144 -8.84 6.82 -0.11
N ARG A 145 -7.62 7.20 -0.51
CA ARG A 145 -7.44 8.21 -1.54
C ARG A 145 -7.38 7.59 -2.92
N VAL A 146 -8.16 8.10 -3.86
CA VAL A 146 -8.03 7.75 -5.28
C VAL A 146 -6.75 8.37 -5.83
N SER A 147 -5.80 7.54 -6.26
CA SER A 147 -4.52 8.01 -6.83
C SER A 147 -4.55 8.05 -8.35
N LYS A 148 -5.27 7.11 -8.99
CA LYS A 148 -5.49 7.05 -10.43
C LYS A 148 -6.79 6.32 -10.73
N VAL A 149 -7.49 6.75 -11.78
CA VAL A 149 -8.60 6.01 -12.39
C VAL A 149 -8.13 5.62 -13.80
N PRO A 150 -7.71 4.37 -14.03
CA PRO A 150 -7.37 3.87 -15.35
C PRO A 150 -8.55 4.00 -16.32
N GLU A 151 -8.26 4.31 -17.59
CA GLU A 151 -9.27 4.24 -18.65
C GLU A 151 -9.76 2.80 -18.79
N ALA A 152 -11.07 2.63 -18.95
CA ALA A 152 -11.66 1.32 -19.14
C ALA A 152 -11.21 0.75 -20.49
N LEU A 153 -10.75 -0.49 -20.51
CA LEU A 153 -10.44 -1.19 -21.76
C LEU A 153 -11.77 -1.54 -22.44
N GLU A 154 -11.97 -1.05 -23.67
CA GLU A 154 -13.15 -1.34 -24.49
C GLU A 154 -13.40 -2.85 -24.54
N GLY A 155 -14.60 -3.30 -24.17
CA GLY A 155 -14.98 -4.72 -24.10
C GLY A 155 -14.93 -5.37 -22.71
N ALA A 156 -14.47 -4.67 -21.67
CA ALA A 156 -14.61 -5.11 -20.28
C ALA A 156 -16.04 -4.85 -19.75
N GLY A 157 -17.05 -5.46 -20.37
CA GLY A 157 -18.45 -5.34 -19.97
C GLY A 157 -18.69 -5.74 -18.51
N ASP A 158 -19.63 -5.06 -17.84
CA ASP A 158 -20.28 -5.25 -16.51
C ASP A 158 -19.48 -5.85 -15.32
N SER A 159 -18.19 -6.14 -15.49
CA SER A 159 -17.28 -6.73 -14.52
C SER A 159 -16.67 -5.67 -13.59
N GLY A 160 -17.26 -4.47 -13.55
CA GLY A 160 -16.74 -3.33 -12.81
C GLY A 160 -15.54 -2.63 -13.44
N ALA A 161 -15.13 -1.52 -12.84
CA ALA A 161 -14.02 -0.68 -13.30
C ALA A 161 -12.85 -0.70 -12.30
N LEU A 162 -11.64 -0.45 -12.82
CA LEU A 162 -10.43 -0.38 -12.00
C LEU A 162 -10.25 1.01 -11.41
N VAL A 163 -9.79 1.07 -10.16
CA VAL A 163 -9.33 2.28 -9.48
C VAL A 163 -8.03 1.95 -8.75
N VAL A 164 -7.07 2.87 -8.76
CA VAL A 164 -5.86 2.75 -7.94
C VAL A 164 -6.05 3.58 -6.69
N LEU A 165 -5.95 2.94 -5.52
CA LEU A 165 -6.12 3.57 -4.22
C LEU A 165 -4.77 3.67 -3.49
N SER A 166 -4.53 4.80 -2.84
CA SER A 166 -3.45 4.94 -1.86
C SER A 166 -3.95 4.53 -0.49
N VAL A 167 -3.51 3.37 -0.02
CA VAL A 167 -3.98 2.73 1.22
C VAL A 167 -2.80 2.19 2.04
N PRO A 168 -2.94 2.00 3.37
CA PRO A 168 -1.97 1.25 4.16
C PRO A 168 -1.74 -0.17 3.60
N ARG A 169 -0.53 -0.71 3.77
CA ARG A 169 -0.17 -2.04 3.24
C ARG A 169 -1.07 -3.16 3.76
N SER A 170 -1.48 -3.10 5.03
CA SER A 170 -2.44 -4.06 5.61
C SER A 170 -3.83 -3.96 4.98
N THR A 171 -4.30 -2.74 4.69
CA THR A 171 -5.57 -2.51 4.00
C THR A 171 -5.54 -3.02 2.56
N ALA A 172 -4.42 -2.86 1.85
CA ALA A 172 -4.26 -3.41 0.51
C ALA A 172 -4.43 -4.94 0.49
N ALA A 173 -3.80 -5.65 1.44
CA ALA A 173 -3.97 -7.09 1.57
C ALA A 173 -5.42 -7.49 1.87
N ARG A 174 -6.11 -6.74 2.75
CA ARG A 174 -7.54 -6.96 3.02
C ARG A 174 -8.44 -6.72 1.81
N LEU A 175 -8.18 -5.69 1.02
CA LEU A 175 -8.91 -5.40 -0.21
C LEU A 175 -8.75 -6.53 -1.24
N VAL A 176 -7.54 -7.05 -1.41
CA VAL A 176 -7.28 -8.19 -2.30
C VAL A 176 -8.01 -9.43 -1.82
N GLY A 177 -7.92 -9.76 -0.53
CA GLY A 177 -8.65 -10.88 0.05
C GLY A 177 -10.17 -10.75 -0.17
N ALA A 178 -10.74 -9.59 0.17
CA ALA A 178 -12.16 -9.32 -0.03
C ALA A 178 -12.57 -9.42 -1.50
N SER A 179 -11.75 -8.95 -2.45
CA SER A 179 -12.08 -9.02 -3.88
C SER A 179 -12.17 -10.45 -4.45
N SER A 180 -11.62 -11.44 -3.73
CA SER A 180 -11.70 -12.85 -4.14
C SER A 180 -13.03 -13.52 -3.78
N THR A 181 -13.79 -12.96 -2.83
CA THR A 181 -15.03 -13.56 -2.31
C THR A 181 -16.23 -12.61 -2.31
N ALA A 182 -16.00 -11.31 -2.51
CA ALA A 182 -17.03 -10.27 -2.41
C ALA A 182 -16.92 -9.25 -3.54
N ARG A 183 -18.06 -8.66 -3.90
CA ARG A 183 -18.09 -7.51 -4.82
C ARG A 183 -17.79 -6.24 -4.07
N LEU A 184 -16.87 -5.43 -4.60
CA LEU A 184 -16.48 -4.18 -3.98
C LEU A 184 -17.29 -3.01 -4.55
N ALA A 185 -17.78 -2.16 -3.67
CA ALA A 185 -18.43 -0.89 -3.96
C ALA A 185 -17.68 0.26 -3.26
N VAL A 186 -17.94 1.50 -3.70
CA VAL A 186 -17.34 2.69 -3.11
C VAL A 186 -18.37 3.78 -2.84
N THR A 187 -18.13 4.56 -1.80
CA THR A 187 -18.90 5.76 -1.47
C THR A 187 -17.95 6.94 -1.28
N LEU A 188 -18.32 8.12 -1.78
CA LEU A 188 -17.55 9.36 -1.60
C LEU A 188 -17.73 9.91 -0.17
N CYS A 189 -16.66 10.46 0.40
CA CYS A 189 -16.61 11.05 1.75
C CYS A 189 -16.40 12.56 1.74
#